data_AF-A0A645ENK0-F1
#
_entry.id   AF-A0A645ENK0-F1
#
_cell.length_a   1.000
_cell.length_b   1.000
_cell.length_c   1.000
_cell.angle_alpha   90.00
_cell.angle_beta   90.00
_cell.angle_gamma   90.00
#
_symmetry.space_group_name_H-M   'P 1'
#
loop_
_entity.id
_entity.type
_entity.pdbx_description
1 polymer ?
#
loop_
_entity_poly.entity_id
_entity_poly.type
_entity_poly.pdbx_seq_one_letter_code
_entity_poly.pdbx_strand_id
1 'polypeptide(L)' 'MGLGKDHTLFALVDGIVEFRKRKDNRSYVSVKPIEAN' A
#
# COMPACT_ATOMS: atom_id res chain seq x y z
N MET A 1 0.36 -5.47 0.48
CA MET A 1 1.55 -4.78 0.99
C MET A 1 2.37 -5.77 1.81
N GLY A 2 3.68 -5.80 1.62
CA GLY A 2 4.64 -6.47 2.49
C GLY A 2 5.39 -5.45 3.36
N LEU A 3 6.05 -5.94 4.43
CA LEU A 3 6.86 -5.14 5.34
C LEU A 3 8.28 -5.71 5.39
N GLY A 4 9.28 -4.89 5.09
CA GLY A 4 10.69 -5.23 5.20
C GLY A 4 11.13 -5.33 6.65
N LYS A 5 12.32 -5.92 6.87
CA LYS A 5 12.95 -6.00 8.22
C LYS A 5 13.18 -4.61 8.84
N ASP A 6 13.39 -3.62 8.00
CA ASP A 6 13.57 -2.21 8.30
C ASP A 6 12.26 -1.41 8.35
N HIS A 7 11.10 -2.10 8.33
CA HIS A 7 9.77 -1.49 8.24
C HIS A 7 9.48 -0.78 6.91
N THR A 8 10.25 -1.05 5.85
CA THR A 8 9.95 -0.53 4.51
C THR A 8 8.73 -1.24 3.92
N LEU A 9 7.72 -0.47 3.46
CA LEU A 9 6.57 -1.03 2.78
C LEU A 9 6.91 -1.34 1.32
N PHE A 10 6.53 -2.52 0.84
CA PHE A 10 6.68 -2.91 -0.57
C PHE A 10 5.39 -3.51 -1.13
N ALA A 11 5.21 -3.37 -2.45
CA ALA A 11 4.09 -3.97 -3.16
C ALA A 11 4.34 -5.47 -3.36
N LEU A 12 3.29 -6.28 -3.20
CA LEU A 12 3.33 -7.74 -3.47
C LEU A 12 2.87 -8.08 -4.89
N VAL A 13 2.19 -7.13 -5.54
CA VAL A 13 1.56 -7.25 -6.84
C VAL A 13 1.64 -5.90 -7.55
N ASP A 14 1.61 -5.93 -8.88
CA ASP A 14 1.52 -4.72 -9.68
C ASP A 14 0.14 -4.07 -9.53
N GLY A 15 0.13 -2.75 -9.45
CA GLY A 15 -1.09 -2.01 -9.19
C GLY A 15 -0.87 -0.53 -8.95
N ILE A 16 -1.96 0.17 -8.64
CA ILE A 16 -1.98 1.59 -8.33
C ILE A 16 -1.88 1.78 -6.82
N VAL A 17 -0.99 2.66 -6.36
CA VAL A 17 -0.85 2.97 -4.93
C VAL A 17 -1.90 3.99 -4.50
N GLU A 18 -2.66 3.66 -3.46
CA GLU A 18 -3.63 4.56 -2.84
C GLU A 18 -3.16 4.96 -1.44
N PHE A 19 -3.23 6.26 -1.15
CA PHE A 19 -2.95 6.83 0.16
C PHE A 19 -4.26 7.27 0.81
N ARG A 20 -4.53 6.78 2.02
CA ARG A 20 -5.72 7.14 2.78
C ARG A 20 -5.33 7.66 4.16
N LYS A 21 -5.75 8.88 4.47
CA LYS A 21 -5.63 9.44 5.82
C LYS A 21 -6.83 8.99 6.65
N ARG A 22 -6.59 8.48 7.85
CA ARG A 22 -7.65 8.20 8.83
C ARG A 22 -7.53 9.14 10.03
N LYS A 23 -8.53 9.08 10.91
CA LYS A 23 -8.53 9.75 12.22
C LYS A 23 -7.24 9.39 12.98
N ASP A 24 -6.81 10.28 13.88
CA ASP A 24 -5.56 10.13 14.66
C ASP A 24 -4.25 10.34 13.86
N ASN A 25 -4.30 11.15 12.79
CA ASN A 25 -3.14 11.43 11.92
C ASN A 25 -2.46 10.20 11.30
N ARG A 26 -3.15 9.06 11.28
CA ARG A 26 -2.61 7.82 10.72
C ARG A 26 -2.81 7.80 9.22
N SER A 27 -1.71 7.64 8.49
CA SER A 27 -1.72 7.45 7.04
C SER A 27 -1.63 5.96 6.73
N TYR A 28 -2.54 5.47 5.92
CA TYR A 28 -2.60 4.09 5.44
C TYR A 28 -2.29 4.07 3.96
N VAL A 29 -1.51 3.08 3.53
CA VAL A 29 -1.13 2.89 2.13
C VAL A 29 -1.59 1.51 1.68
N SER A 30 -2.28 1.45 0.54
CA SER A 30 -2.74 0.20 -0.09
C SER A 30 -2.42 0.18 -1.57
N VAL A 31 -2.33 -1.00 -2.17
CA VAL A 31 -2.17 -1.17 -3.63
C VAL A 31 -3.46 -1.75 -4.16
N LYS A 32 -4.06 -1.09 -5.16
CA LYS A 32 -5.19 -1.60 -5.94
C LYS A 32 -4.61 -2.37 -7.12
N PRO A 33 -4.80 -3.71 -7.19
CA PRO A 33 -4.30 -4.49 -8.31
C PRO A 33 -4.89 -3.99 -9.62
N ILE A 34 -4.07 -3.91 -10.67
CA ILE A 34 -4.57 -3.72 -12.02
C ILE A 34 -4.97 -5.11 -12.50
N GLU A 35 -6.26 -5.38 -12.63
CA GLU A 35 -6.72 -6.57 -13.34
C GLU A 35 -6.26 -6.46 -14.80
N ALA A 36 -5.42 -7.40 -15.21
CA ALA A 36 -5.09 -7.60 -16.61
C ALA A 36 -6.31 -8.25 -17.27
N ASN A 37 -7.12 -7.43 -17.95
CA ASN A 37 -8.16 -7.90 -18.86
C ASN A 37 -7.57 -8.31 -20.21
#